data_AF-A0A6P0T2G1-F1
#
_entry.id   AF-A0A6P0T2G1-F1
#
_cell.length_a   1.000
_cell.length_b   1.000
_cell.length_c   1.000
_cell.angle_alpha   90.00
_cell.angle_beta   90.00
_cell.angle_gamma   90.00
#
_symmetry.space_group_name_H-M   'P 1'
#
loop_
_entity.id
_entity.type
_entity.pdbx_description
1 polymer ?
#
loop_
_entity_poly.entity_id
_entity_poly.type
_entity_poly.pdbx_seq_one_letter_code
_entity_poly.pdbx_strand_id
1 'polypeptide(L)'
;MPISLAYSSQATELRNIYGSSQVLPMIMVKNRQNESYSKGLDKLKEILEKRIHLVDPTLDIDTQIFDSQDTRIELCAMTGGHVRELMLLMQSVMRYIDDFPITTRIVRRAVSDARDSTYRNAVSSEEWQKLAEVSLSKSIPNDEYYRSLLFRRCVLEYREFDAEDNPVSWYDVHPLIEGTSEFKSALDELRRVR
;
A
#
# COMPACT_ATOMS: atom_id res chain seq x y z
N MET A 1 -7.82 -9.16 -12.88
CA MET A 1 -9.11 -9.39 -12.19
C MET A 1 -9.03 -8.82 -10.78
N PRO A 2 -10.15 -8.44 -10.13
CA PRO A 2 -10.14 -8.08 -8.70
C PRO A 2 -9.61 -9.23 -7.85
N ILE A 3 -8.74 -8.92 -6.89
CA ILE A 3 -8.14 -9.91 -6.00
C ILE A 3 -9.22 -10.69 -5.23
N SER A 4 -10.21 -10.01 -4.67
CA SER A 4 -11.31 -10.66 -3.92
C SER A 4 -12.07 -11.70 -4.74
N LEU A 5 -12.18 -11.49 -6.06
CA LEU A 5 -12.83 -12.43 -6.97
C LEU A 5 -11.94 -13.66 -7.23
N ALA A 6 -10.62 -13.47 -7.36
CA ALA A 6 -9.65 -14.56 -7.50
C ALA A 6 -9.56 -15.45 -6.24
N TYR A 7 -9.85 -14.88 -5.06
CA TYR A 7 -9.89 -15.61 -3.78
C TYR A 7 -11.30 -16.10 -3.40
N SER A 8 -12.30 -15.90 -4.26
CA SER A 8 -13.69 -16.31 -3.97
C SER A 8 -13.93 -17.80 -4.25
N SER A 9 -15.11 -18.29 -3.85
CA SER A 9 -15.57 -19.65 -4.20
C SER A 9 -15.70 -19.89 -5.72
N GLN A 10 -15.67 -18.83 -6.53
CA GLN A 10 -15.76 -18.90 -8.00
C GLN A 10 -14.39 -19.09 -8.67
N ALA A 11 -13.29 -19.18 -7.91
CA ALA A 11 -11.93 -19.25 -8.47
C ALA A 11 -11.75 -20.38 -9.51
N THR A 12 -12.28 -21.58 -9.24
CA THR A 12 -12.22 -22.71 -10.17
C THR A 12 -13.01 -22.46 -11.45
N GLU A 13 -14.19 -21.85 -11.32
CA GLU A 13 -15.03 -21.50 -12.47
C GLU A 13 -14.38 -20.40 -13.32
N LEU A 14 -13.80 -19.38 -12.69
CA LEU A 14 -13.03 -18.35 -13.38
C LEU A 14 -11.86 -18.95 -14.17
N ARG A 15 -11.17 -19.95 -13.61
CA ARG A 15 -10.11 -20.66 -14.32
C ARG A 15 -10.64 -21.43 -15.54
N ASN A 16 -11.80 -22.06 -15.41
CA ASN A 16 -12.39 -22.82 -16.51
C ASN A 16 -12.84 -21.92 -17.67
N ILE A 17 -13.36 -20.72 -17.36
CA ILE A 17 -13.88 -19.78 -18.36
C ILE A 17 -12.75 -18.94 -18.99
N TYR A 18 -11.83 -18.42 -18.17
CA TYR A 18 -10.85 -17.40 -18.58
C TYR A 18 -9.39 -17.88 -18.54
N GLY A 19 -9.13 -19.12 -18.11
CA GLY A 19 -7.77 -19.62 -17.88
C GLY A 19 -7.15 -19.09 -16.57
N SER A 20 -5.83 -19.22 -16.42
CA SER A 20 -5.14 -18.82 -15.19
C SER A 20 -5.28 -17.32 -14.95
N SER A 21 -5.98 -16.95 -13.87
CA SER A 21 -6.15 -15.55 -13.49
C SER A 21 -4.83 -14.96 -13.00
N GLN A 22 -4.46 -13.81 -13.57
CA GLN A 22 -3.34 -13.02 -13.07
C GLN A 22 -3.86 -11.95 -12.11
N VAL A 23 -3.35 -11.99 -10.88
CA VAL A 23 -3.48 -10.93 -9.89
C VAL A 23 -2.12 -10.25 -9.79
N LEU A 24 -2.11 -8.93 -10.01
CA LEU A 24 -0.90 -8.13 -9.87
C LEU A 24 -0.70 -7.81 -8.38
N PRO A 25 0.38 -8.30 -7.74
CA PRO A 25 0.67 -7.97 -6.34
C PRO A 25 1.08 -6.49 -6.21
N MET A 26 1.08 -6.00 -4.98
CA MET A 26 1.62 -4.67 -4.68
C MET A 26 3.15 -4.66 -4.81
N ILE A 27 3.69 -3.49 -5.17
CA ILE A 27 5.13 -3.28 -5.16
C ILE A 27 5.60 -3.25 -3.71
N MET A 28 6.50 -4.15 -3.31
CA MET A 28 7.00 -4.17 -1.93
C MET A 28 7.69 -2.85 -1.57
N VAL A 29 7.18 -2.11 -0.58
CA VAL A 29 7.85 -0.93 0.00
C VAL A 29 8.53 -1.26 1.32
N LYS A 30 8.15 -2.39 1.93
CA LYS A 30 8.76 -3.01 3.11
C LYS A 30 8.73 -4.53 2.96
N ASN A 31 9.63 -5.24 3.64
CA ASN A 31 9.62 -6.70 3.71
C ASN A 31 8.70 -7.22 4.84
N ARG A 32 8.62 -8.55 5.00
CA ARG A 32 7.80 -9.19 6.05
C ARG A 32 8.22 -8.79 7.48
N GLN A 33 9.48 -8.39 7.66
CA GLN A 33 10.05 -7.91 8.92
C GLN A 33 9.79 -6.42 9.15
N ASN A 34 9.04 -5.76 8.26
CA ASN A 34 8.76 -4.32 8.25
C ASN A 34 9.97 -3.42 7.97
N GLU A 35 11.06 -3.98 7.42
CA GLU A 35 12.23 -3.21 7.01
C GLU A 35 11.98 -2.61 5.62
N SER A 36 12.50 -1.40 5.39
CA SER A 36 12.36 -0.69 4.11
C SER A 36 12.89 -1.52 2.94
N TYR A 37 12.14 -1.58 1.83
CA TYR A 37 12.50 -2.33 0.64
C TYR A 37 12.84 -1.39 -0.53
N SER A 38 14.13 -1.05 -0.65
CA SER A 38 14.62 -0.04 -1.60
C SER A 38 14.25 -0.33 -3.05
N LYS A 39 14.39 -1.57 -3.53
CA LYS A 39 14.08 -1.93 -4.93
C LYS A 39 12.66 -1.56 -5.35
N GLY A 40 11.69 -1.69 -4.45
CA GLY A 40 10.32 -1.32 -4.76
C GLY A 40 10.08 0.18 -4.64
N LEU A 41 10.72 0.85 -3.68
CA LEU A 41 10.71 2.32 -3.61
C LEU A 41 11.32 2.96 -4.87
N ASP A 42 12.41 2.38 -5.41
CA ASP A 42 13.03 2.80 -6.66
C ASP A 42 12.10 2.56 -7.86
N LYS A 43 11.31 1.46 -7.84
CA LYS A 43 10.31 1.22 -8.87
C LYS A 43 9.15 2.21 -8.82
N LEU A 44 8.73 2.65 -7.63
CA LEU A 44 7.74 3.72 -7.47
C LEU A 44 8.31 5.08 -7.94
N LYS A 45 9.58 5.37 -7.64
CA LYS A 45 10.31 6.52 -8.18
C LYS A 45 10.28 6.52 -9.71
N GLU A 46 10.62 5.39 -10.35
CA GLU A 46 10.62 5.25 -11.82
C GLU A 46 9.24 5.57 -12.43
N ILE A 47 8.15 5.18 -11.76
CA ILE A 47 6.79 5.51 -12.21
C ILE A 47 6.55 7.03 -12.16
N LEU A 48 7.00 7.71 -11.11
CA LEU A 48 6.89 9.15 -10.99
C LEU A 48 7.75 9.87 -12.02
N GLU A 49 9.01 9.45 -12.19
CA GLU A 49 9.93 10.00 -13.20
C GLU A 49 9.33 9.90 -14.60
N LYS A 50 8.80 8.72 -14.97
CA LYS A 50 8.10 8.52 -16.25
C LYS A 50 6.92 9.46 -16.45
N ARG A 51 6.27 9.96 -15.40
CA ARG A 51 5.18 10.94 -15.51
C ARG A 51 5.74 12.36 -15.64
N ILE A 52 6.72 12.72 -14.83
CA ILE A 52 7.37 14.03 -14.83
C ILE A 52 8.06 14.29 -16.18
N HIS A 53 8.77 13.29 -16.70
CA HIS A 53 9.52 13.37 -17.96
C HIS A 53 8.66 13.45 -19.21
N LEU A 54 7.33 13.23 -19.11
CA LEU A 54 6.40 13.58 -20.19
C LEU A 54 6.24 15.10 -20.34
N VAL A 55 6.49 15.85 -19.27
CA VAL A 55 6.42 17.31 -19.24
C VAL A 55 7.81 17.90 -19.46
N ASP A 56 8.80 17.44 -18.68
CA ASP A 56 10.19 17.88 -18.83
C ASP A 56 11.15 16.73 -18.44
N PRO A 57 11.90 16.16 -19.40
CA PRO A 57 12.81 15.04 -19.16
C PRO A 57 14.09 15.41 -18.41
N THR A 58 14.36 16.71 -18.20
CA THR A 58 15.57 17.18 -17.52
C THR A 58 15.39 17.31 -16.01
N LEU A 59 14.14 17.22 -15.52
CA LEU A 59 13.83 17.35 -14.10
C LEU A 59 14.29 16.12 -13.32
N ASP A 60 15.03 16.40 -12.25
CA ASP A 60 15.44 15.44 -11.25
C ASP A 60 14.43 15.44 -10.10
N ILE A 61 13.86 14.26 -9.83
CA ILE A 61 12.75 14.12 -8.89
C ILE A 61 13.17 14.44 -7.43
N ASP A 62 14.42 14.21 -7.05
CA ASP A 62 14.87 14.31 -5.65
C ASP A 62 15.41 15.68 -5.27
N THR A 63 15.70 16.51 -6.27
CA THR A 63 16.30 17.83 -6.08
C THR A 63 15.42 18.96 -6.61
N GLN A 64 14.52 18.68 -7.56
CA GLN A 64 13.68 19.71 -8.18
C GLN A 64 12.18 19.48 -7.92
N ILE A 65 11.72 18.23 -7.76
CA ILE A 65 10.30 17.93 -7.51
C ILE A 65 10.01 17.76 -6.01
N PHE A 66 10.87 17.05 -5.29
CA PHE A 66 10.83 16.93 -3.84
C PHE A 66 11.97 17.73 -3.21
N ASP A 67 11.80 18.18 -1.96
CA ASP A 67 12.83 18.89 -1.22
C ASP A 67 13.96 17.97 -0.75
N SER A 68 13.68 16.67 -0.68
CA SER A 68 14.66 15.63 -0.42
C SER A 68 14.22 14.25 -0.91
N GLN A 69 15.20 13.36 -1.07
CA GLN A 69 14.96 11.93 -1.30
C GLN A 69 14.08 11.31 -0.21
N ASP A 70 14.28 11.68 1.06
CA ASP A 70 13.54 11.13 2.19
C ASP A 70 12.05 11.48 2.12
N THR A 71 11.73 12.68 1.64
CA THR A 71 10.34 13.13 1.45
C THR A 71 9.61 12.33 0.39
N ARG A 72 10.28 12.05 -0.74
CA ARG A 72 9.75 11.16 -1.77
C ARG A 72 9.58 9.74 -1.22
N ILE A 73 10.56 9.22 -0.48
CA ILE A 73 10.47 7.90 0.16
C ILE A 73 9.28 7.84 1.12
N GLU A 74 9.04 8.88 1.93
CA GLU A 74 7.89 8.96 2.84
C GLU A 74 6.58 8.87 2.07
N LEU A 75 6.43 9.62 0.97
CA LEU A 75 5.24 9.55 0.10
C LEU A 75 5.06 8.15 -0.48
N CYS A 76 6.10 7.58 -1.09
CA CYS A 76 6.05 6.25 -1.71
C CYS A 76 5.70 5.16 -0.69
N ALA A 77 6.31 5.19 0.50
CA ALA A 77 6.06 4.22 1.56
C ALA A 77 4.59 4.23 2.02
N MET A 78 3.95 5.40 2.09
CA MET A 78 2.56 5.52 2.52
C MET A 78 1.54 4.91 1.53
N THR A 79 1.94 4.65 0.29
CA THR A 79 1.08 4.00 -0.72
C THR A 79 0.91 2.50 -0.51
N GLY A 80 1.77 1.86 0.30
CA GLY A 80 1.85 0.40 0.38
C GLY A 80 2.20 -0.27 -0.95
N GLY A 81 2.80 0.46 -1.90
CA GLY A 81 3.10 -0.06 -3.23
C GLY A 81 1.92 -0.07 -4.21
N HIS A 82 0.78 0.48 -3.82
CA HIS A 82 -0.40 0.57 -4.69
C HIS A 82 -0.25 1.75 -5.66
N VAL A 83 0.02 1.45 -6.94
CA VAL A 83 0.29 2.46 -7.98
C VAL A 83 -0.84 3.47 -8.15
N ARG A 84 -2.11 3.08 -8.00
CA ARG A 84 -3.21 4.04 -8.04
C ARG A 84 -3.17 4.97 -6.82
N GLU A 85 -2.84 4.48 -5.63
CA GLU A 85 -2.70 5.33 -4.45
C GLU A 85 -1.53 6.30 -4.59
N LEU A 86 -0.42 5.87 -5.21
CA LEU A 86 0.68 6.76 -5.57
C LEU A 86 0.20 7.96 -6.38
N MET A 87 -0.62 7.73 -7.42
CA MET A 87 -1.14 8.82 -8.25
C MET A 87 -2.15 9.70 -7.48
N LEU A 88 -2.98 9.12 -6.60
CA LEU A 88 -3.92 9.88 -5.78
C LEU A 88 -3.23 10.76 -4.74
N LEU A 89 -2.21 10.24 -4.05
CA LEU A 89 -1.40 11.02 -3.12
C LEU A 89 -0.64 12.13 -3.83
N MET A 90 -0.02 11.85 -4.99
CA MET A 90 0.60 12.90 -5.81
C MET A 90 -0.40 13.97 -6.23
N GLN A 91 -1.60 13.58 -6.70
CA GLN A 91 -2.64 14.55 -7.04
C GLN A 91 -3.05 15.38 -5.82
N SER A 92 -3.16 14.78 -4.64
CA SER A 92 -3.48 15.47 -3.39
C SER A 92 -2.40 16.49 -3.03
N VAL A 93 -1.14 16.11 -3.12
CA VAL A 93 0.01 17.00 -2.90
C VAL A 93 -0.03 18.21 -3.85
N MET A 94 -0.33 18.00 -5.14
CA MET A 94 -0.44 19.10 -6.12
C MET A 94 -1.55 20.10 -5.81
N ARG A 95 -2.54 19.76 -4.97
CA ARG A 95 -3.56 20.74 -4.52
C ARG A 95 -3.06 21.67 -3.42
N TYR A 96 -1.93 21.36 -2.81
CA TYR A 96 -1.39 22.08 -1.65
C TYR A 96 -0.16 22.93 -1.97
N ILE A 97 0.32 22.88 -3.21
CA ILE A 97 1.49 23.63 -3.66
C ILE A 97 1.11 24.44 -4.90
N ASP A 98 1.68 25.64 -5.00
CA ASP A 98 1.63 26.46 -6.21
C ASP A 98 2.93 26.30 -7.04
N ASP A 99 4.03 25.94 -6.38
CA ASP A 99 5.34 25.71 -6.98
C ASP A 99 6.09 24.58 -6.25
N PHE A 100 7.09 24.03 -6.91
CA PHE A 100 8.00 23.02 -6.37
C PHE A 100 9.08 23.68 -5.47
N PRO A 101 9.68 22.93 -4.52
CA PRO A 101 9.56 21.50 -4.28
C PRO A 101 8.41 21.08 -3.33
N ILE A 102 7.98 19.83 -3.47
CA ILE A 102 7.10 19.14 -2.52
C ILE A 102 7.87 18.89 -1.23
N THR A 103 7.39 19.47 -0.13
CA THR A 103 8.02 19.31 1.20
C THR A 103 7.41 18.18 2.01
N THR A 104 8.17 17.67 2.98
CA THR A 104 7.68 16.67 3.97
C THR A 104 6.37 17.08 4.64
N ARG A 105 6.20 18.36 4.96
CA ARG A 105 4.98 18.88 5.57
C ARG A 105 3.76 18.68 4.66
N ILE A 106 3.93 18.89 3.35
CA ILE A 106 2.86 18.73 2.36
C ILE A 106 2.53 17.24 2.17
N VAL A 107 3.55 16.37 2.08
CA VAL A 107 3.35 14.91 2.03
C VAL A 107 2.54 14.45 3.24
N ARG A 108 2.94 14.83 4.46
CA ARG A 108 2.22 14.45 5.69
C ARG A 108 0.77 14.93 5.72
N ARG A 109 0.51 16.13 5.18
CA ARG A 109 -0.86 16.65 5.06
C ARG A 109 -1.70 15.78 4.13
N ALA A 110 -1.22 15.54 2.90
CA ALA A 110 -1.92 14.70 1.93
C ALA A 110 -2.15 13.27 2.46
N VAL A 111 -1.17 12.70 3.16
CA VAL A 111 -1.25 11.40 3.84
C VAL A 111 -2.31 11.42 4.94
N SER A 112 -2.37 12.48 5.77
CA SER A 112 -3.40 12.60 6.81
C SER A 112 -4.80 12.68 6.20
N ASP A 113 -4.97 13.46 5.14
CA ASP A 113 -6.28 13.59 4.48
C ASP A 113 -6.75 12.25 3.90
N ALA A 114 -5.87 11.53 3.21
CA ALA A 114 -6.19 10.20 2.67
C ALA A 114 -6.52 9.21 3.79
N ARG A 115 -5.74 9.23 4.88
CA ARG A 115 -5.97 8.41 6.07
C ARG A 115 -7.35 8.65 6.65
N ASP A 116 -7.69 9.90 6.96
CA ASP A 116 -8.89 10.21 7.74
C ASP A 116 -10.16 10.22 6.88
N SER A 117 -10.09 10.69 5.63
CA SER A 117 -11.27 10.78 4.76
C SER A 117 -11.66 9.44 4.12
N THR A 118 -10.68 8.57 3.84
CA THR A 118 -10.90 7.35 3.06
C THR A 118 -10.62 6.10 3.89
N TYR A 119 -9.38 5.94 4.37
CA TYR A 119 -8.94 4.65 4.92
C TYR A 119 -9.48 4.36 6.32
N ARG A 120 -9.62 5.38 7.18
CA ARG A 120 -10.26 5.24 8.49
C ARG A 120 -11.74 4.88 8.34
N ASN A 121 -12.45 5.58 7.46
CA ASN A 121 -13.87 5.34 7.18
C ASN A 121 -14.13 4.01 6.47
N ALA A 122 -13.12 3.47 5.79
CA ALA A 122 -13.22 2.19 5.14
C ALA A 122 -13.23 1.01 6.12
N VAL A 123 -12.84 1.18 7.39
CA VAL A 123 -12.70 0.09 8.38
C VAL A 123 -13.81 0.18 9.42
N SER A 124 -14.51 -0.94 9.68
CA SER A 124 -15.51 -0.99 10.75
C SER A 124 -14.87 -1.24 12.12
N SER A 125 -15.60 -0.95 13.21
CA SER A 125 -15.09 -1.08 14.58
C SER A 125 -14.58 -2.48 14.92
N GLU A 126 -15.20 -3.53 14.37
CA GLU A 126 -14.85 -4.93 14.63
C GLU A 126 -13.64 -5.40 13.81
N GLU A 127 -13.21 -4.63 12.82
CA GLU A 127 -12.14 -5.02 11.90
C GLU A 127 -10.75 -4.59 12.37
N TRP A 128 -10.64 -3.65 13.32
CA TRP A 128 -9.36 -3.15 13.81
C TRP A 128 -8.49 -4.24 14.44
N GLN A 129 -9.07 -5.13 15.23
CA GLN A 129 -8.35 -6.27 15.83
C GLN A 129 -7.85 -7.24 14.75
N LYS A 130 -8.69 -7.55 13.75
CA LYS A 130 -8.31 -8.40 12.62
C LYS A 130 -7.15 -7.81 11.83
N LEU A 131 -7.14 -6.50 11.59
CA LEU A 131 -6.03 -5.82 10.93
C LEU A 131 -4.74 -5.90 11.75
N ALA A 132 -4.83 -5.70 13.07
CA ALA A 132 -3.67 -5.86 13.95
C ALA A 132 -3.10 -7.29 13.90
N GLU A 133 -3.96 -8.31 13.88
CA GLU A 133 -3.55 -9.71 13.69
C GLU A 133 -2.80 -9.92 12.37
N VAL A 134 -3.31 -9.37 11.26
CA VAL A 134 -2.65 -9.46 9.94
C VAL A 134 -1.28 -8.78 9.96
N SER A 135 -1.16 -7.61 10.57
CA SER A 135 0.12 -6.89 10.65
C SER A 135 1.19 -7.68 11.41
N LEU A 136 0.80 -8.52 12.38
CA LEU A 136 1.73 -9.39 13.10
C LEU A 136 1.97 -10.73 12.42
N SER A 137 0.92 -11.36 11.87
CA SER A 137 1.01 -12.71 11.29
C SER A 137 1.51 -12.71 9.85
N LYS A 138 1.42 -11.56 9.16
CA LYS A 138 1.65 -11.37 7.71
C LYS A 138 0.83 -12.33 6.82
N SER A 139 -0.28 -12.83 7.34
CA SER A 139 -1.15 -13.82 6.68
C SER A 139 -2.62 -13.51 6.93
N ILE A 140 -3.47 -14.03 6.04
CA ILE A 140 -4.93 -13.95 6.18
C ILE A 140 -5.55 -15.34 6.03
N PRO A 141 -6.59 -15.66 6.82
CA PRO A 141 -7.54 -16.71 6.48
C PRO A 141 -8.23 -16.44 5.14
N ASN A 142 -8.57 -17.50 4.39
CA ASN A 142 -9.34 -17.37 3.16
C ASN A 142 -10.85 -17.37 3.44
N ASP A 143 -11.34 -16.35 4.14
CA ASP A 143 -12.77 -16.16 4.42
C ASP A 143 -13.31 -14.84 3.82
N GLU A 144 -14.63 -14.65 3.91
CA GLU A 144 -15.31 -13.50 3.33
C GLU A 144 -14.90 -12.16 3.96
N TYR A 145 -14.57 -12.14 5.25
CA TYR A 145 -14.15 -10.91 5.95
C TYR A 145 -12.82 -10.40 5.41
N TYR A 146 -11.80 -11.27 5.31
CA TYR A 146 -10.50 -10.85 4.79
C TYR A 146 -10.55 -10.57 3.27
N ARG A 147 -11.41 -11.27 2.51
CA ARG A 147 -11.67 -10.92 1.11
C ARG A 147 -12.27 -9.51 0.97
N SER A 148 -13.17 -9.11 1.87
CA SER A 148 -13.71 -7.74 1.90
C SER A 148 -12.63 -6.71 2.22
N LEU A 149 -11.74 -7.00 3.17
CA LEU A 149 -10.60 -6.12 3.50
C LEU A 149 -9.61 -5.98 2.33
N LEU A 150 -9.34 -7.07 1.59
CA LEU A 150 -8.56 -7.02 0.35
C LEU A 150 -9.24 -6.19 -0.73
N PHE A 151 -10.56 -6.34 -0.90
CA PHE A 151 -11.33 -5.58 -1.89
C PHE A 151 -11.29 -4.07 -1.63
N ARG A 152 -11.47 -3.67 -0.37
CA ARG A 152 -11.36 -2.28 0.09
C ARG A 152 -9.92 -1.79 0.21
N ARG A 153 -8.92 -2.66 -0.01
CA ARG A 153 -7.47 -2.38 0.10
C ARG A 153 -7.03 -1.97 1.50
N CYS A 154 -7.78 -2.38 2.52
CA CYS A 154 -7.34 -2.27 3.91
C CYS A 154 -6.19 -3.25 4.20
N VAL A 155 -6.20 -4.39 3.51
CA VAL A 155 -5.11 -5.36 3.45
C VAL A 155 -4.55 -5.39 2.02
N LEU A 156 -3.25 -5.55 1.91
CA LEU A 156 -2.49 -5.60 0.66
C LEU A 156 -1.79 -6.95 0.52
N GLU A 157 -1.81 -7.53 -0.69
CA GLU A 157 -1.04 -8.73 -1.04
C GLU A 157 0.30 -8.32 -1.67
N TYR A 158 1.38 -8.90 -1.17
CA TYR A 158 2.72 -8.84 -1.72
C TYR A 158 3.20 -10.26 -2.07
N ARG A 159 4.23 -10.36 -2.92
CA ARG A 159 4.85 -11.63 -3.27
C ARG A 159 6.36 -11.56 -3.14
N GLU A 160 6.92 -12.61 -2.57
CA GLU A 160 8.36 -12.90 -2.55
C GLU A 160 8.62 -14.27 -3.16
N PHE A 161 9.87 -14.61 -3.42
CA PHE A 161 10.26 -15.93 -3.89
C PHE A 161 10.88 -16.70 -2.71
N ASP A 162 10.49 -17.97 -2.54
CA ASP A 162 11.12 -18.85 -1.57
C ASP A 162 12.46 -19.41 -2.07
N ALA A 163 13.07 -20.30 -1.27
CA ALA A 163 14.36 -20.91 -1.59
C ALA A 163 14.34 -21.78 -2.86
N GLU A 164 13.16 -22.18 -3.34
CA GLU A 164 12.94 -22.99 -4.53
C GLU A 164 12.47 -22.14 -5.73
N ASP A 165 12.54 -20.80 -5.61
CA ASP A 165 12.07 -19.83 -6.61
C ASP A 165 10.56 -19.91 -6.89
N ASN A 166 9.78 -20.40 -5.91
CA ASN A 166 8.32 -20.34 -5.99
C ASN A 166 7.79 -19.03 -5.42
N PRO A 167 6.80 -18.39 -6.06
CA PRO A 167 6.19 -17.17 -5.55
C PRO A 167 5.33 -17.47 -4.31
N VAL A 168 5.67 -16.87 -3.17
CA VAL A 168 4.94 -16.96 -1.91
C VAL A 168 4.27 -15.61 -1.61
N SER A 169 2.95 -15.66 -1.46
CA SER A 169 2.17 -14.47 -1.10
C SER A 169 2.25 -14.20 0.40
N TRP A 170 2.27 -12.93 0.77
CA TRP A 170 2.09 -12.46 2.13
C TRP A 170 1.28 -11.18 2.15
N TYR A 171 0.79 -10.82 3.33
CA TYR A 171 -0.18 -9.77 3.48
C TYR A 171 0.24 -8.78 4.55
N ASP A 172 -0.15 -7.53 4.35
CA ASP A 172 0.00 -6.53 5.39
C ASP A 172 -1.12 -5.50 5.33
N VAL A 173 -1.25 -4.75 6.41
CA VAL A 173 -2.19 -3.65 6.51
C VAL A 173 -1.70 -2.46 5.68
N HIS A 174 -2.63 -1.71 5.09
CA HIS A 174 -2.29 -0.52 4.34
C HIS A 174 -1.60 0.53 5.25
N PRO A 175 -0.45 1.13 4.87
CA PRO A 175 0.29 2.06 5.75
C PRO A 175 -0.52 3.27 6.24
N LEU A 176 -1.46 3.77 5.43
CA LEU A 176 -2.39 4.81 5.87
C LEU A 176 -3.24 4.38 7.08
N ILE A 177 -3.68 3.12 7.15
CA ILE A 177 -4.39 2.55 8.29
C ILE A 177 -3.46 2.39 9.50
N GLU A 178 -2.21 1.96 9.29
CA GLU A 178 -1.22 1.80 10.37
C GLU A 178 -1.00 3.09 11.19
N GLY A 179 -1.18 4.25 10.54
CA GLY A 179 -1.05 5.55 11.20
C GLY A 179 -2.24 5.95 12.08
N THR A 180 -3.39 5.27 11.99
CA THR A 180 -4.60 5.59 12.76
C THR A 180 -4.47 5.23 14.24
N SER A 181 -5.24 5.91 15.09
CA SER A 181 -5.28 5.66 16.54
C SER A 181 -5.85 4.28 16.88
N GLU A 182 -6.92 3.90 16.19
CA GLU A 182 -7.71 2.69 16.41
C GLU A 182 -6.87 1.45 16.11
N PHE A 183 -6.13 1.47 15.00
CA PHE A 183 -5.18 0.42 14.68
C PHE A 183 -4.07 0.31 15.72
N LYS A 184 -3.47 1.43 16.14
CA LYS A 184 -2.41 1.43 17.16
C LYS A 184 -2.91 0.87 18.49
N SER A 185 -4.10 1.28 18.93
CA SER A 185 -4.75 0.75 20.13
C SER A 185 -4.99 -0.77 20.02
N ALA A 186 -5.55 -1.23 18.90
CA ALA A 186 -5.79 -2.66 18.67
C ALA A 186 -4.48 -3.48 18.66
N LEU A 187 -3.42 -2.94 18.07
CA LEU A 187 -2.10 -3.58 18.03
C LEU A 187 -1.46 -3.68 19.43
N ASP A 188 -1.56 -2.60 20.22
CA ASP A 188 -1.04 -2.57 21.58
C ASP A 188 -1.80 -3.52 22.52
N GLU A 189 -3.12 -3.60 22.39
CA GLU A 189 -3.95 -4.57 23.12
C GLU A 189 -3.50 -6.00 22.81
N LEU A 190 -3.33 -6.34 21.53
CA LEU A 190 -2.96 -7.69 21.11
C LEU A 190 -1.55 -8.09 21.54
N ARG A 191 -0.62 -7.12 21.64
CA ARG A 191 0.73 -7.32 22.16
C ARG A 191 0.78 -7.54 23.67
N ARG A 192 -0.20 -7.02 24.43
CA ARG A 192 -0.27 -7.23 25.90
C ARG A 192 -0.80 -8.60 26.30
N VAL A 193 -1.53 -9.26 25.40
CA VAL A 193 -2.16 -10.57 25.65
C VAL A 193 -1.22 -11.74 25.27
N ARG A 194 -0.13 -11.45 24.54
CA ARG A 194 0.92 -12.42 24.17
C ARG A 194 2.11 -12.35 25.12
#